data_AF-A0AA38JGM8-F1
#
_entry.id   AF-A0AA38JGM8-F1
#
_cell.length_a   1.000
_cell.length_b   1.000
_cell.length_c   1.000
_cell.angle_alpha   90.00
_cell.angle_beta   90.00
_cell.angle_gamma   90.00
#
_symmetry.space_group_name_H-M   'P 1'
#
loop_
_entity.id
_entity.type
_entity.pdbx_description
1 polymer ?
#
loop_
_entity_poly.entity_id
_entity_poly.type
_entity_poly.pdbx_seq_one_letter_code
_entity_poly.pdbx_strand_id
1 'polypeptide(L)'
;MTIKAIKSLTLAYKAIRAQKMSKKTYQKALDRRATTTNVGRAKYMINELQGVEPSDRHNDFSRKFRYFIWMTSHNGYKNGDYWTHIPTLEYRANCITCGNPESMEHILKECENSHQKTVWSLAENLWHEKKTKWIEPNFGIILGCGLIRITNDKGKHLPGDSRLYRILISESAHLIWKIRCEKAIQGREISDTEVKHRWKKTIESRLELDCLRVKMKHTGKHIDNKLVKSTWNEVLNGRDNLPENWMEESGVLVGIRSGMG
;
A
#
# COMPACT_ATOMS: atom_id res chain seq x y z
N MET A 1 -0.41 -19.61 -31.60
CA MET A 1 -0.53 -20.61 -30.50
C MET A 1 -2.00 -20.78 -30.15
N THR A 2 -2.57 -21.94 -30.49
CA THR A 2 -4.01 -22.20 -30.42
C THR A 2 -4.49 -22.36 -28.97
N ILE A 3 -5.74 -21.94 -28.70
CA ILE A 3 -6.43 -22.01 -27.39
C ILE A 3 -6.31 -23.41 -26.73
N LYS A 4 -6.18 -24.47 -27.53
CA LYS A 4 -5.98 -25.85 -27.10
C LYS A 4 -4.64 -26.06 -26.35
N ALA A 5 -3.56 -25.42 -26.80
CA ALA A 5 -2.25 -25.49 -26.14
C ALA A 5 -2.22 -24.70 -24.82
N ILE A 6 -2.92 -23.57 -24.74
CA ILE A 6 -3.05 -22.79 -23.49
C ILE A 6 -3.87 -23.58 -22.44
N LYS A 7 -4.94 -24.26 -22.87
CA LYS A 7 -5.72 -25.15 -22.00
C LYS A 7 -4.89 -26.33 -21.50
N SER A 8 -4.07 -26.96 -22.34
CA SER A 8 -3.23 -28.10 -21.91
C SER A 8 -2.15 -27.68 -20.92
N LEU A 9 -1.51 -26.52 -21.10
CA LEU A 9 -0.53 -25.96 -20.15
C LEU A 9 -1.19 -25.60 -18.81
N THR A 10 -2.40 -25.06 -18.83
CA THR A 10 -3.15 -24.71 -17.60
C THR A 10 -3.52 -25.98 -16.81
N LEU A 11 -3.97 -27.03 -17.50
CA LEU A 11 -4.26 -28.34 -16.90
C LEU A 11 -2.98 -29.00 -16.35
N ALA A 12 -1.90 -28.99 -17.13
CA ALA A 12 -0.60 -29.52 -16.69
C ALA A 12 -0.09 -28.79 -15.45
N TYR A 13 -0.16 -27.46 -15.43
CA TYR A 13 0.21 -26.67 -14.25
C TYR A 13 -0.65 -27.02 -13.03
N LYS A 14 -1.97 -27.13 -13.19
CA LYS A 14 -2.88 -27.54 -12.10
C LYS A 14 -2.52 -28.94 -11.57
N ALA A 15 -2.24 -29.90 -12.45
CA ALA A 15 -1.84 -31.26 -12.07
C ALA A 15 -0.50 -31.28 -11.32
N ILE A 16 0.53 -30.59 -11.86
CA ILE A 16 1.84 -30.46 -11.20
C ILE A 16 1.68 -29.77 -9.83
N ARG A 17 0.86 -28.73 -9.74
CA ARG A 17 0.60 -28.03 -8.48
C ARG A 17 -0.11 -28.94 -7.48
N ALA A 18 -1.13 -29.69 -7.89
CA ALA A 18 -1.82 -30.66 -7.03
C ALA A 18 -0.85 -31.75 -6.51
N GLN A 19 0.01 -32.27 -7.39
CA GLN A 19 1.03 -33.25 -7.01
C GLN A 19 2.09 -32.67 -6.06
N LYS A 20 2.44 -31.38 -6.19
CA LYS A 20 3.31 -30.70 -5.22
C LYS A 20 2.58 -30.51 -3.88
N MET A 21 1.32 -30.06 -3.90
CA MET A 21 0.49 -29.83 -2.71
C MET A 21 0.25 -31.11 -1.88
N SER A 22 0.27 -32.30 -2.49
CA SER A 22 0.12 -33.57 -1.76
C SER A 22 1.39 -34.02 -1.03
N LYS A 23 2.57 -33.46 -1.35
CA LYS A 23 3.83 -33.82 -0.68
C LYS A 23 3.89 -33.19 0.72
N LYS A 24 4.03 -34.02 1.77
CA LYS A 24 4.20 -33.56 3.16
C LYS A 24 5.32 -32.53 3.34
N THR A 25 6.45 -32.70 2.64
CA THR A 25 7.57 -31.74 2.68
C THR A 25 7.18 -30.38 2.12
N TYR A 26 6.39 -30.34 1.06
CA TYR A 26 5.88 -29.10 0.48
C TYR A 26 4.81 -28.46 1.37
N GLN A 27 3.92 -29.25 1.96
CA GLN A 27 2.96 -28.76 2.96
C GLN A 27 3.66 -28.14 4.17
N LYS A 28 4.70 -28.79 4.70
CA LYS A 28 5.53 -28.25 5.80
C LYS A 28 6.26 -26.96 5.39
N ALA A 29 6.73 -26.85 4.15
CA ALA A 29 7.35 -25.62 3.64
C ALA A 29 6.34 -24.49 3.34
N LEU A 30 5.07 -24.85 3.13
CA LEU A 30 3.94 -23.91 2.99
C LEU A 30 3.37 -23.49 4.34
N ASP A 31 3.55 -24.27 5.39
CA ASP A 31 3.19 -23.92 6.76
C ASP A 31 4.10 -22.80 7.27
N ARG A 32 3.77 -21.59 6.84
CA ARG A 32 4.45 -20.36 7.19
C ARG A 32 3.58 -19.66 8.22
N ARG A 33 3.78 -20.00 9.49
CA ARG A 33 3.04 -19.42 10.62
C ARG A 33 2.88 -17.91 10.50
N ALA A 34 3.95 -17.18 10.19
CA ALA A 34 3.90 -15.72 10.01
C ALA A 34 2.98 -15.28 8.85
N THR A 35 2.99 -16.00 7.73
CA THR A 35 2.08 -15.72 6.60
C THR A 35 0.63 -15.97 7.00
N THR A 36 0.35 -17.11 7.64
CA THR A 36 -0.99 -17.45 8.12
C THR A 36 -1.50 -16.40 9.12
N THR A 37 -0.65 -15.98 10.06
CA THR A 37 -0.98 -14.92 11.03
C THR A 37 -1.25 -13.59 10.33
N ASN A 38 -0.36 -13.11 9.47
CA ASN A 38 -0.50 -11.80 8.83
C ASN A 38 -1.70 -11.75 7.89
N VAL A 39 -1.91 -12.78 7.07
CA VAL A 39 -3.09 -12.89 6.20
C VAL A 39 -4.37 -13.03 7.05
N GLY A 40 -4.31 -13.79 8.14
CA GLY A 40 -5.42 -13.92 9.09
C GLY A 40 -5.81 -12.57 9.72
N ARG A 41 -4.82 -11.77 10.14
CA ARG A 41 -5.04 -10.40 10.67
C ARG A 41 -5.67 -9.50 9.62
N ALA A 42 -5.20 -9.54 8.38
CA ALA A 42 -5.80 -8.77 7.30
C ALA A 42 -7.27 -9.19 7.07
N LYS A 43 -7.54 -10.50 6.98
CA LYS A 43 -8.90 -11.03 6.82
C LYS A 43 -9.82 -10.61 7.97
N TYR A 44 -9.36 -10.77 9.20
CA TYR A 44 -10.10 -10.41 10.41
C TYR A 44 -10.47 -8.92 10.39
N MET A 45 -9.50 -8.03 10.15
CA MET A 45 -9.77 -6.59 10.12
C MET A 45 -10.73 -6.18 9.00
N ILE A 46 -10.59 -6.76 7.80
CA ILE A 46 -11.49 -6.46 6.68
C ILE A 46 -12.91 -6.99 6.94
N ASN A 47 -13.03 -8.17 7.56
CA ASN A 47 -14.31 -8.71 7.97
C ASN A 47 -14.97 -7.84 9.05
N GLU A 48 -14.22 -7.39 10.04
CA GLU A 48 -14.70 -6.49 11.09
C GLU A 48 -15.22 -5.17 10.50
N LEU A 49 -14.52 -4.62 9.51
CA LEU A 49 -14.90 -3.36 8.87
C LEU A 49 -16.07 -3.50 7.88
N GLN A 50 -16.18 -4.64 7.18
CA GLN A 50 -17.01 -4.71 5.95
C GLN A 50 -17.90 -5.95 5.84
N GLY A 51 -17.70 -6.95 6.70
CA GLY A 51 -18.43 -8.23 6.65
C GLY A 51 -18.19 -9.07 5.39
N VAL A 52 -17.19 -8.73 4.56
CA VAL A 52 -16.91 -9.42 3.29
C VAL A 52 -15.58 -10.17 3.36
N GLU A 53 -15.55 -11.40 2.85
CA GLU A 53 -14.31 -12.15 2.69
C GLU A 53 -13.48 -11.57 1.53
N PRO A 54 -12.20 -11.24 1.76
CA PRO A 54 -11.43 -10.51 0.76
C PRO A 54 -11.05 -11.30 -0.50
N SER A 55 -11.06 -10.63 -1.66
CA SER A 55 -10.63 -11.15 -2.98
C SER A 55 -9.32 -10.52 -3.47
N ASP A 56 -8.50 -11.31 -4.17
CA ASP A 56 -7.16 -10.96 -4.63
C ASP A 56 -7.07 -9.74 -5.57
N ARG A 57 -6.00 -8.95 -5.35
CA ARG A 57 -5.30 -8.01 -6.25
C ARG A 57 -6.10 -6.82 -6.81
N HIS A 58 -5.75 -5.61 -6.35
CA HIS A 58 -6.13 -4.35 -6.99
C HIS A 58 -5.09 -3.84 -7.99
N ASN A 59 -5.56 -3.29 -9.11
CA ASN A 59 -4.71 -2.66 -10.13
C ASN A 59 -4.15 -1.29 -9.71
N ASP A 60 -4.64 -0.73 -8.61
CA ASP A 60 -4.27 0.60 -8.12
C ASP A 60 -2.84 0.63 -7.54
N PHE A 61 -2.34 -0.49 -7.03
CA PHE A 61 -1.04 -0.55 -6.39
C PHE A 61 0.12 -0.45 -7.37
N SER A 62 1.14 0.33 -6.99
CA SER A 62 2.43 0.35 -7.67
C SER A 62 3.11 -1.03 -7.60
N ARG A 63 3.92 -1.36 -8.61
CA ARG A 63 4.65 -2.65 -8.63
C ARG A 63 5.56 -2.81 -7.41
N LYS A 64 6.17 -1.71 -6.96
CA LYS A 64 7.01 -1.67 -5.76
C LYS A 64 6.20 -2.00 -4.52
N PHE A 65 5.04 -1.37 -4.34
CA PHE A 65 4.16 -1.69 -3.20
C PHE A 65 3.68 -3.14 -3.21
N ARG A 66 3.30 -3.70 -4.38
CA ARG A 66 2.86 -5.10 -4.46
C ARG A 66 3.93 -6.08 -3.99
N TYR A 67 5.19 -5.82 -4.36
CA TYR A 67 6.30 -6.62 -3.85
C TYR A 67 6.48 -6.41 -2.34
N PHE A 68 6.45 -5.16 -1.88
CA PHE A 68 6.57 -4.82 -0.47
C PHE A 68 5.51 -5.48 0.41
N ILE A 69 4.23 -5.41 0.02
CA ILE A 69 3.14 -5.98 0.81
C ILE A 69 3.16 -7.50 0.78
N TRP A 70 3.58 -8.11 -0.33
CA TRP A 70 3.79 -9.55 -0.41
C TRP A 70 4.91 -9.99 0.53
N MET A 71 6.08 -9.33 0.49
CA MET A 71 7.20 -9.62 1.39
C MET A 71 6.81 -9.42 2.85
N THR A 72 6.08 -8.34 3.16
CA THR A 72 5.59 -8.05 4.51
C THR A 72 4.62 -9.12 5.00
N SER A 73 3.65 -9.51 4.18
CA SER A 73 2.69 -10.58 4.51
C SER A 73 3.41 -11.89 4.83
N HIS A 74 4.51 -12.18 4.12
CA HIS A 74 5.26 -13.42 4.29
C HIS A 74 6.39 -13.33 5.33
N ASN A 75 6.54 -12.19 6.03
CA ASN A 75 7.69 -11.90 6.90
C ASN A 75 9.04 -12.17 6.20
N GLY A 76 9.15 -11.78 4.93
CA GLY A 76 10.31 -12.07 4.08
C GLY A 76 11.45 -11.06 4.21
N TYR A 77 11.25 -9.97 4.95
CA TYR A 77 12.29 -8.97 5.19
C TYR A 77 13.23 -9.40 6.32
N LYS A 78 14.49 -8.96 6.24
CA LYS A 78 15.51 -9.23 7.27
C LYS A 78 15.43 -8.17 8.38
N ASN A 79 14.49 -8.33 9.28
CA ASN A 79 14.31 -7.50 10.47
C ASN A 79 14.06 -8.38 11.71
N GLY A 80 14.25 -7.82 12.89
CA GLY A 80 13.85 -8.46 14.15
C GLY A 80 14.48 -9.83 14.37
N ASP A 81 13.62 -10.81 14.66
CA ASP A 81 13.92 -12.23 14.89
C ASP A 81 14.82 -12.88 13.84
N TYR A 82 14.87 -12.34 12.61
CA TYR A 82 15.81 -12.82 11.61
C TYR A 82 17.28 -12.74 12.11
N TRP A 83 17.60 -11.69 12.86
CA TRP A 83 18.96 -11.41 13.31
C TRP A 83 19.32 -12.09 14.64
N THR A 84 18.35 -12.51 15.46
CA THR A 84 18.59 -13.03 16.82
C THR A 84 19.44 -14.31 16.86
N HIS A 85 19.44 -15.07 15.77
CA HIS A 85 20.17 -16.34 15.66
C HIS A 85 21.46 -16.23 14.85
N ILE A 86 21.87 -15.02 14.45
CA ILE A 86 23.08 -14.79 13.67
C ILE A 86 24.17 -14.25 14.59
N PRO A 87 25.22 -15.05 14.89
CA PRO A 87 26.31 -14.63 15.74
C PRO A 87 26.89 -13.28 15.31
N THR A 88 27.18 -12.40 16.27
CA THR A 88 27.75 -11.05 16.10
C THR A 88 26.82 -10.00 15.50
N LEU A 89 25.61 -10.37 15.06
CA LEU A 89 24.64 -9.47 14.42
C LEU A 89 23.30 -9.38 15.17
N GLU A 90 23.20 -9.99 16.35
CA GLU A 90 22.00 -10.05 17.17
C GLU A 90 21.49 -8.67 17.57
N TYR A 91 22.40 -7.70 17.71
CA TYR A 91 22.06 -6.30 17.99
C TYR A 91 21.11 -5.69 16.95
N ARG A 92 21.04 -6.25 15.73
CA ARG A 92 20.14 -5.82 14.66
C ARG A 92 18.70 -6.32 14.82
N ALA A 93 18.44 -7.19 15.78
CA ALA A 93 17.09 -7.63 16.09
C ALA A 93 16.25 -6.52 16.72
N ASN A 94 16.90 -5.57 17.39
CA ASN A 94 16.23 -4.45 18.01
C ASN A 94 16.43 -3.18 17.18
N CYS A 95 15.46 -2.28 17.24
CA CYS A 95 15.62 -0.96 16.66
C CYS A 95 16.71 -0.21 17.43
N ILE A 96 17.70 0.33 16.70
CA ILE A 96 18.87 0.98 17.30
C ILE A 96 18.51 2.19 18.16
N THR A 97 17.42 2.91 17.86
CA THR A 97 17.09 4.14 18.60
C THR A 97 16.04 3.94 19.68
N CYS A 98 14.99 3.14 19.44
CA CYS A 98 13.96 2.92 20.46
C CYS A 98 14.16 1.64 21.29
N GLY A 99 15.10 0.76 20.92
CA GLY A 99 15.43 -0.47 21.65
C GLY A 99 14.41 -1.60 21.54
N ASN A 100 13.22 -1.36 20.97
CA ASN A 100 12.18 -2.37 20.82
C ASN A 100 12.55 -3.43 19.76
N PRO A 101 12.05 -4.67 19.89
CA PRO A 101 12.19 -5.69 18.85
C PRO A 101 11.64 -5.18 17.51
N GLU A 102 12.48 -5.23 16.48
CA GLU A 102 12.16 -4.58 15.21
C GLU A 102 11.32 -5.49 14.31
N SER A 103 10.01 -5.30 14.31
CA SER A 103 9.09 -5.95 13.37
C SER A 103 8.62 -5.00 12.27
N MET A 104 8.01 -5.53 11.20
CA MET A 104 7.40 -4.65 10.19
C MET A 104 6.23 -3.85 10.76
N GLU A 105 5.48 -4.42 11.70
CA GLU A 105 4.42 -3.70 12.41
C GLU A 105 5.00 -2.55 13.23
N HIS A 106 6.05 -2.83 14.01
CA HIS A 106 6.76 -1.81 14.78
C HIS A 106 7.21 -0.65 13.87
N ILE A 107 7.90 -0.97 12.76
CA ILE A 107 8.38 0.04 11.81
C ILE A 107 7.25 0.90 11.25
N LEU A 108 6.11 0.28 10.91
CA LEU A 108 5.02 0.97 10.23
C LEU A 108 4.09 1.74 11.18
N LYS A 109 4.03 1.41 12.46
CA LYS A 109 3.02 1.95 13.39
C LYS A 109 3.52 2.48 14.72
N GLU A 110 4.71 2.10 15.15
CA GLU A 110 5.18 2.38 16.52
C GLU A 110 6.51 3.12 16.51
N CYS A 111 7.39 2.82 15.57
CA CYS A 111 8.76 3.29 15.54
C CYS A 111 8.83 4.80 15.25
N GLU A 112 9.36 5.59 16.17
CA GLU A 112 9.56 7.03 15.96
C GLU A 112 10.56 7.31 14.83
N ASN A 113 11.63 6.52 14.75
CA ASN A 113 12.67 6.63 13.73
C ASN A 113 12.21 6.50 12.29
N SER A 114 11.12 5.78 12.06
CA SER A 114 10.63 5.57 10.70
C SER A 114 9.85 6.78 10.18
N HIS A 115 9.68 7.82 11.03
CA HIS A 115 8.83 8.98 10.80
C HIS A 115 7.39 8.59 10.45
N GLN A 116 6.95 7.41 10.93
CA GLN A 116 5.61 6.88 10.64
C GLN A 116 4.51 7.85 11.08
N LYS A 117 4.69 8.50 12.25
CA LYS A 117 3.73 9.47 12.77
C LYS A 117 3.53 10.63 11.80
N THR A 118 4.63 11.25 11.35
CA THR A 118 4.60 12.35 10.37
C THR A 118 3.92 11.92 9.07
N VAL A 119 4.26 10.75 8.54
CA VAL A 119 3.68 10.23 7.30
C VAL A 119 2.18 9.94 7.44
N TRP A 120 1.74 9.31 8.53
CA TRP A 120 0.33 9.00 8.75
C TRP A 120 -0.49 10.26 9.00
N SER A 121 0.04 11.24 9.73
CA SER A 121 -0.63 12.54 9.90
C SER A 121 -0.83 13.26 8.57
N LEU A 122 0.14 13.20 7.65
CA LEU A 122 -0.03 13.77 6.31
C LEU A 122 -1.13 13.06 5.50
N ALA A 123 -1.17 11.73 5.58
CA ALA A 123 -2.20 10.94 4.90
C ALA A 123 -3.60 11.21 5.45
N GLU A 124 -3.73 11.30 6.78
CA GLU A 124 -4.98 11.66 7.45
C GLU A 124 -5.41 13.09 7.12
N ASN A 125 -4.49 14.06 7.17
CA ASN A 125 -4.79 15.46 6.85
C ASN A 125 -5.30 15.63 5.42
N LEU A 126 -4.71 14.91 4.45
CA LEU A 126 -5.21 14.93 3.08
C LEU A 126 -6.56 14.22 2.96
N TRP A 127 -6.79 13.17 3.75
CA TRP A 127 -8.07 12.47 3.77
C TRP A 127 -9.20 13.32 4.36
N HIS A 128 -8.93 14.20 5.32
CA HIS A 128 -9.96 15.08 5.92
C HIS A 128 -10.60 16.06 4.92
N GLU A 129 -10.02 16.23 3.73
CA GLU A 129 -10.67 16.92 2.61
C GLU A 129 -11.86 16.13 2.02
N LYS A 130 -11.92 14.82 2.27
CA LYS A 130 -13.05 13.96 1.95
C LYS A 130 -14.11 14.03 3.03
N LYS A 131 -15.38 13.90 2.62
CA LYS A 131 -16.54 13.85 3.54
C LYS A 131 -16.74 12.48 4.21
N THR A 132 -15.84 11.52 3.98
CA THR A 132 -15.94 10.16 4.49
C THR A 132 -15.00 9.93 5.67
N LYS A 133 -15.43 9.09 6.61
CA LYS A 133 -14.67 8.80 7.83
C LYS A 133 -13.27 8.25 7.50
N TRP A 134 -12.25 8.83 8.12
CA TRP A 134 -10.90 8.28 8.11
C TRP A 134 -10.86 6.94 8.87
N ILE A 135 -10.34 5.91 8.22
CA ILE A 135 -10.07 4.62 8.85
C ILE A 135 -8.59 4.60 9.20
N GLU A 136 -8.26 4.75 10.48
CA GLU A 136 -6.87 4.76 10.91
C GLU A 136 -6.18 3.42 10.54
N PRO A 137 -5.02 3.46 9.86
CA PRO A 137 -4.34 2.24 9.48
C PRO A 137 -3.73 1.56 10.71
N ASN A 138 -4.11 0.31 10.95
CA ASN A 138 -3.35 -0.65 11.75
C ASN A 138 -2.64 -1.65 10.83
N PHE A 139 -1.84 -2.55 11.39
CA PHE A 139 -1.07 -3.50 10.58
C PHE A 139 -1.94 -4.40 9.69
N GLY A 140 -3.06 -4.90 10.20
CA GLY A 140 -4.03 -5.70 9.44
C GLY A 140 -4.67 -4.90 8.30
N ILE A 141 -5.01 -3.64 8.56
CA ILE A 141 -5.54 -2.70 7.55
C ILE A 141 -4.49 -2.42 6.46
N ILE A 142 -3.22 -2.23 6.81
CA ILE A 142 -2.16 -2.00 5.81
C ILE A 142 -2.01 -3.23 4.90
N LEU A 143 -1.97 -4.43 5.49
CA LEU A 143 -1.93 -5.71 4.77
C LEU A 143 -3.16 -5.90 3.88
N GLY A 144 -4.33 -5.50 4.37
CA GLY A 144 -5.62 -5.66 3.72
C GLY A 144 -6.10 -4.45 2.92
N CYS A 145 -5.32 -3.37 2.80
CA CYS A 145 -5.84 -2.07 2.37
C CYS A 145 -6.50 -2.10 1.00
N GLY A 146 -6.06 -3.02 0.13
CA GLY A 146 -6.62 -3.24 -1.20
C GLY A 146 -8.10 -3.60 -1.18
N LEU A 147 -8.59 -4.12 -0.07
CA LEU A 147 -9.92 -4.70 0.06
C LEU A 147 -10.91 -3.72 0.68
N ILE A 148 -10.40 -2.59 1.18
CA ILE A 148 -11.22 -1.59 1.86
C ILE A 148 -12.10 -0.86 0.84
N ARG A 149 -13.39 -0.99 1.07
CA ARG A 149 -14.48 -0.26 0.43
C ARG A 149 -14.99 0.86 1.33
N ILE A 150 -14.81 2.10 0.91
CA ILE A 150 -15.40 3.26 1.57
C ILE A 150 -16.84 3.41 1.11
N THR A 151 -17.73 3.68 2.06
CA THR A 151 -19.16 3.91 1.83
C THR A 151 -19.57 5.25 2.41
N ASN A 152 -20.67 5.82 1.92
CA ASN A 152 -21.30 6.96 2.56
C ASN A 152 -22.21 6.50 3.72
N ASP A 153 -22.82 7.47 4.42
CA ASP A 153 -23.72 7.21 5.56
C ASP A 153 -24.94 6.34 5.21
N LYS A 154 -25.28 6.22 3.92
CA LYS A 154 -26.37 5.37 3.42
C LYS A 154 -25.89 3.97 2.98
N GLY A 155 -24.62 3.62 3.26
CA GLY A 155 -24.01 2.36 2.86
C GLY A 155 -23.67 2.24 1.36
N LYS A 156 -23.82 3.32 0.58
CA LYS A 156 -23.48 3.32 -0.85
C LYS A 156 -21.98 3.38 -1.03
N HIS A 157 -21.43 2.44 -1.79
CA HIS A 157 -20.01 2.38 -2.13
C HIS A 157 -19.54 3.61 -2.92
N LEU A 158 -18.41 4.17 -2.48
CA LEU A 158 -17.73 5.31 -3.08
C LEU A 158 -16.41 4.83 -3.70
N PRO A 159 -16.37 4.55 -5.02
CA PRO A 159 -15.20 3.96 -5.66
C PRO A 159 -13.99 4.89 -5.69
N GLY A 160 -14.20 6.21 -5.86
CA GLY A 160 -13.15 7.22 -5.85
C GLY A 160 -12.46 7.30 -4.48
N ASP A 161 -13.25 7.40 -3.41
CA ASP A 161 -12.73 7.42 -2.03
C ASP A 161 -12.01 6.12 -1.68
N SER A 162 -12.61 4.96 -1.99
CA SER A 162 -11.95 3.67 -1.79
C SER A 162 -10.59 3.59 -2.48
N ARG A 163 -10.50 4.16 -3.69
CA ARG A 163 -9.27 4.20 -4.46
C ARG A 163 -8.24 5.17 -3.87
N LEU A 164 -8.67 6.36 -3.48
CA LEU A 164 -7.79 7.32 -2.81
C LEU A 164 -7.22 6.71 -1.52
N TYR A 165 -8.07 6.07 -0.71
CA TYR A 165 -7.66 5.42 0.53
C TYR A 165 -6.57 4.38 0.26
N ARG A 166 -6.79 3.50 -0.72
CA ARG A 166 -5.79 2.52 -1.15
C ARG A 166 -4.46 3.17 -1.53
N ILE A 167 -4.49 4.27 -2.28
CA ILE A 167 -3.28 4.99 -2.70
C ILE A 167 -2.56 5.56 -1.46
N LEU A 168 -3.28 6.25 -0.58
CA LEU A 168 -2.70 6.86 0.62
C LEU A 168 -2.07 5.82 1.53
N ILE A 169 -2.78 4.74 1.86
CA ILE A 169 -2.24 3.69 2.75
C ILE A 169 -1.04 3.00 2.13
N SER A 170 -1.13 2.64 0.85
CA SER A 170 -0.07 1.88 0.19
C SER A 170 1.22 2.67 0.01
N GLU A 171 1.13 3.90 -0.50
CA GLU A 171 2.31 4.72 -0.76
C GLU A 171 2.93 5.24 0.55
N SER A 172 2.11 5.54 1.56
CA SER A 172 2.58 5.93 2.90
C SER A 172 3.35 4.80 3.58
N ALA A 173 2.77 3.59 3.66
CA ALA A 173 3.43 2.45 4.28
C ALA A 173 4.78 2.12 3.61
N HIS A 174 4.82 2.16 2.28
CA HIS A 174 6.05 1.90 1.56
C HIS A 174 7.08 3.04 1.71
N LEU A 175 6.64 4.30 1.83
CA LEU A 175 7.55 5.41 2.14
C LEU A 175 8.19 5.25 3.53
N ILE A 176 7.40 4.92 4.55
CA ILE A 176 7.88 4.67 5.92
C ILE A 176 8.97 3.58 5.90
N TRP A 177 8.70 2.46 5.22
CA TRP A 177 9.69 1.40 5.06
C TRP A 177 10.98 1.87 4.37
N LYS A 178 10.88 2.66 3.29
CA LYS A 178 12.06 3.21 2.60
C LYS A 178 12.88 4.12 3.52
N ILE A 179 12.23 5.02 4.24
CA ILE A 179 12.87 5.92 5.21
C ILE A 179 13.64 5.10 6.24
N ARG A 180 12.99 4.11 6.85
CA ARG A 180 13.66 3.19 7.79
C ARG A 180 14.87 2.49 7.16
N CYS A 181 14.75 1.99 5.92
CA CYS A 181 15.87 1.34 5.23
C CYS A 181 17.04 2.29 5.00
N GLU A 182 16.79 3.54 4.59
CA GLU A 182 17.83 4.55 4.42
C GLU A 182 18.55 4.82 5.75
N LYS A 183 17.81 5.00 6.85
CA LYS A 183 18.43 5.18 8.17
C LYS A 183 19.25 3.96 8.59
N ALA A 184 18.66 2.76 8.54
CA ALA A 184 19.27 1.55 9.07
C ALA A 184 20.46 1.03 8.23
N ILE A 185 20.48 1.28 6.93
CA ILE A 185 21.53 0.76 6.02
C ILE A 185 22.56 1.84 5.69
N GLN A 186 22.13 3.09 5.50
CA GLN A 186 23.00 4.18 5.07
C GLN A 186 23.41 5.10 6.23
N GLY A 187 22.82 4.96 7.42
CA GLY A 187 23.10 5.82 8.57
C GLY A 187 22.68 7.28 8.36
N ARG A 188 21.79 7.55 7.40
CA ARG A 188 21.38 8.90 7.03
C ARG A 188 20.29 9.41 7.98
N GLU A 189 20.53 10.54 8.62
CA GLU A 189 19.47 11.26 9.32
C GLU A 189 18.55 11.98 8.33
N ILE A 190 17.24 11.92 8.58
CA ILE A 190 16.19 12.45 7.72
C ILE A 190 15.34 13.40 8.57
N SER A 191 15.13 14.62 8.09
CA SER A 191 14.31 15.62 8.79
C SER A 191 12.82 15.45 8.47
N ASP A 192 11.93 15.87 9.37
CA ASP A 192 10.49 15.85 9.11
C ASP A 192 10.11 16.70 7.89
N THR A 193 10.79 17.81 7.66
CA THR A 193 10.60 18.62 6.45
C THR A 193 10.89 17.81 5.19
N GLU A 194 11.98 17.03 5.18
CA GLU A 194 12.28 16.14 4.06
C GLU A 194 11.22 15.04 3.90
N VAL A 195 10.75 14.45 5.00
CA VAL A 195 9.67 13.45 4.98
C VAL A 195 8.40 14.02 4.36
N LYS A 196 7.99 15.23 4.77
CA LYS A 196 6.83 15.95 4.21
C LYS A 196 6.97 16.13 2.68
N HIS A 197 8.12 16.60 2.20
CA HIS A 197 8.37 16.76 0.77
C HIS A 197 8.36 15.44 0.00
N ARG A 198 9.01 14.40 0.54
CA ARG A 198 9.04 13.06 -0.07
C ARG A 198 7.64 12.45 -0.17
N TRP A 199 6.83 12.61 0.88
CA TRP A 199 5.45 12.14 0.90
C TRP A 199 4.60 12.87 -0.13
N LYS A 200 4.64 14.21 -0.12
CA LYS A 200 3.91 15.05 -1.09
C LYS A 200 4.26 14.67 -2.53
N LYS A 201 5.55 14.60 -2.85
CA LYS A 201 6.04 14.18 -4.17
C LYS A 201 5.55 12.79 -4.55
N THR A 202 5.49 11.86 -3.59
CA THR A 202 5.01 10.49 -3.85
C THR A 202 3.53 10.50 -4.26
N ILE A 203 2.68 11.26 -3.57
CA ILE A 203 1.25 11.35 -3.89
C ILE A 203 1.02 12.17 -5.18
N GLU A 204 1.76 13.25 -5.42
CA GLU A 204 1.69 14.02 -6.67
C GLU A 204 2.06 13.15 -7.88
N SER A 205 3.12 12.34 -7.80
CA SER A 205 3.46 11.39 -8.86
C SER A 205 2.35 10.35 -9.12
N ARG A 206 1.50 10.04 -8.13
CA ARG A 206 0.33 9.17 -8.33
C ARG A 206 -0.77 9.88 -9.10
N LEU A 207 -1.02 11.14 -8.79
CA LEU A 207 -1.96 12.00 -9.53
C LEU A 207 -1.51 12.15 -10.99
N GLU A 208 -0.25 12.50 -11.22
CA GLU A 208 0.33 12.65 -12.57
C GLU A 208 0.18 11.37 -13.39
N LEU A 209 0.48 10.21 -12.80
CA LEU A 209 0.35 8.92 -13.45
C LEU A 209 -1.12 8.62 -13.82
N ASP A 210 -2.07 9.00 -12.99
CA ASP A 210 -3.49 8.84 -13.30
C ASP A 210 -3.93 9.75 -14.45
N CYS A 211 -3.51 11.01 -14.45
CA CYS A 211 -3.76 11.95 -15.56
C CYS A 211 -3.20 11.40 -16.89
N LEU A 212 -1.99 10.84 -16.87
CA LEU A 212 -1.41 10.18 -18.04
C LEU A 212 -2.26 8.99 -18.49
N ARG A 213 -2.71 8.15 -17.56
CA ARG A 213 -3.52 6.95 -17.89
C ARG A 213 -4.89 7.29 -18.47
N VAL A 214 -5.49 8.43 -18.13
CA VAL A 214 -6.73 8.91 -18.76
C VAL A 214 -6.49 9.16 -20.27
N LYS A 215 -5.30 9.64 -20.66
CA LYS A 215 -4.95 9.90 -22.06
C LYS A 215 -4.66 8.62 -22.86
N MET A 216 -4.35 7.51 -22.19
CA MET A 216 -3.92 6.26 -22.83
C MET A 216 -5.09 5.37 -23.32
N LYS A 217 -6.13 5.95 -23.93
CA LYS A 217 -7.40 5.29 -24.34
C LYS A 217 -7.21 4.03 -25.19
N HIS A 218 -6.19 4.01 -26.06
CA HIS A 218 -5.89 2.88 -26.95
C HIS A 218 -4.96 1.83 -26.35
N THR A 219 -4.59 1.98 -25.07
CA THR A 219 -3.77 1.01 -24.37
C THR A 219 -4.62 0.25 -23.37
N GLY A 220 -4.29 -1.02 -23.10
CA GLY A 220 -4.89 -1.79 -22.00
C GLY A 220 -4.61 -1.24 -20.58
N LYS A 221 -4.11 0.00 -20.46
CA LYS A 221 -3.75 0.68 -19.22
C LYS A 221 -4.63 1.91 -18.91
N HIS A 222 -5.60 2.22 -19.77
CA HIS A 222 -6.54 3.32 -19.58
C HIS A 222 -7.24 3.27 -18.21
N ILE A 223 -7.52 4.43 -17.64
CA ILE A 223 -8.38 4.59 -16.46
C ILE A 223 -9.50 5.58 -16.78
N ASP A 224 -10.70 5.30 -16.30
CA ASP A 224 -11.87 6.14 -16.54
C ASP A 224 -11.72 7.53 -15.91
N ASN A 225 -12.05 8.58 -16.68
CA ASN A 225 -11.95 9.98 -16.26
C ASN A 225 -12.83 10.27 -15.03
N LYS A 226 -14.06 9.74 -14.96
CA LYS A 226 -14.96 9.96 -13.81
C LYS A 226 -14.39 9.32 -12.54
N LEU A 227 -13.73 8.17 -12.67
CA LEU A 227 -13.04 7.54 -11.55
C LEU A 227 -11.87 8.39 -11.04
N VAL A 228 -11.06 8.97 -11.94
CA VAL A 228 -9.95 9.85 -11.54
C VAL A 228 -10.47 11.14 -10.90
N LYS A 229 -11.50 11.78 -11.47
CA LYS A 229 -12.18 12.96 -10.87
C LYS A 229 -12.68 12.66 -9.46
N SER A 230 -13.43 11.56 -9.28
CA SER A 230 -13.94 11.19 -7.96
C SER A 230 -12.85 10.79 -6.97
N THR A 231 -11.70 10.31 -7.45
CA THR A 231 -10.53 10.03 -6.58
C THR A 231 -9.92 11.33 -6.07
N TRP A 232 -9.66 12.30 -6.95
CA TRP A 232 -8.74 13.39 -6.66
C TRP A 232 -9.38 14.76 -6.41
N ASN A 233 -10.52 15.09 -7.04
CA ASN A 233 -11.05 16.47 -7.09
C ASN A 233 -11.09 17.19 -5.73
N GLU A 234 -11.52 16.50 -4.69
CA GLU A 234 -11.65 17.10 -3.35
C GLU A 234 -10.30 17.44 -2.71
N VAL A 235 -9.23 16.73 -3.07
CA VAL A 235 -7.89 16.85 -2.47
C VAL A 235 -6.91 17.72 -3.27
N LEU A 236 -7.37 18.31 -4.38
CA LEU A 236 -6.54 19.16 -5.23
C LEU A 236 -6.38 20.58 -4.66
N ASN A 237 -5.21 21.17 -4.89
CA ASN A 237 -4.98 22.59 -4.62
C ASN A 237 -5.85 23.45 -5.54
N GLY A 238 -6.45 24.52 -4.98
CA GLY A 238 -7.17 25.50 -5.79
C GLY A 238 -8.38 24.94 -6.54
N ARG A 239 -9.05 23.90 -5.99
CA ARG A 239 -10.15 23.17 -6.65
C ARG A 239 -11.23 24.08 -7.25
N ASP A 240 -11.49 25.23 -6.63
CA ASP A 240 -12.54 26.15 -7.04
C ASP A 240 -12.18 26.89 -8.33
N ASN A 241 -10.89 26.89 -8.72
CA ASN A 241 -10.34 27.54 -9.91
C ASN A 241 -9.79 26.54 -10.95
N LEU A 242 -10.01 25.22 -10.77
CA LEU A 242 -9.54 24.23 -11.72
C LEU A 242 -10.46 24.14 -12.94
N PRO A 243 -9.92 24.18 -14.17
CA PRO A 243 -10.74 24.02 -15.37
C PRO A 243 -11.31 22.59 -15.42
N GLU A 244 -12.50 22.42 -16.01
CA GLU A 244 -13.23 21.14 -15.98
C GLU A 244 -12.44 19.98 -16.65
N ASN A 245 -11.52 20.32 -17.55
CA ASN A 245 -10.62 19.47 -18.31
C ASN A 245 -9.17 19.48 -17.76
N TRP A 246 -8.94 19.80 -16.48
CA TRP A 246 -7.59 19.91 -15.87
C TRP A 246 -6.67 18.69 -16.05
N MET A 247 -7.21 17.51 -16.39
CA MET A 247 -6.42 16.30 -16.70
C MET A 247 -5.95 16.23 -18.16
N GLU A 248 -6.61 16.96 -19.07
CA GLU A 248 -6.40 16.86 -20.53
C GLU A 248 -5.40 17.90 -21.02
N GLU A 249 -5.37 19.09 -20.40
CA GLU A 249 -4.46 20.17 -20.76
C GLU A 249 -3.01 19.88 -20.32
N SER A 250 -2.10 19.83 -21.29
CA SER A 250 -0.66 19.83 -21.05
C SER A 250 -0.23 21.24 -20.65
N GLY A 251 -0.22 21.54 -19.35
CA GLY A 251 0.23 22.84 -18.82
C GLY A 251 -0.28 23.19 -17.42
N VAL A 252 -1.35 22.54 -16.94
CA VAL A 252 -1.89 22.80 -15.60
C VAL A 252 -1.12 21.97 -14.57
N LEU A 253 -0.25 22.63 -13.80
CA LEU A 253 0.38 22.05 -12.61
C LEU A 253 -0.67 21.88 -11.51
N VAL A 254 -1.30 20.70 -11.47
CA VAL A 254 -2.25 20.37 -10.41
C VAL A 254 -1.51 19.65 -9.29
N GLY A 255 -1.28 20.35 -8.19
CA GLY A 255 -0.72 19.79 -6.95
C GLY A 255 -1.81 19.32 -5.99
N ILE A 256 -1.41 18.50 -5.02
CA ILE A 256 -2.28 18.10 -3.90
C ILE A 256 -2.20 19.11 -2.75
N ARG A 257 -3.29 19.26 -1.99
CA ARG A 257 -3.31 20.10 -0.80
C ARG A 257 -2.19 19.73 0.16
N SER A 258 -1.35 20.73 0.44
CA SER A 258 -0.42 20.64 1.55
C SER A 258 -1.26 20.95 2.78
N GLY A 259 -1.62 19.92 3.55
CA GLY A 259 -2.30 20.11 4.83
C GLY A 259 -1.50 21.13 5.63
N MET A 260 -2.07 22.32 5.82
CA MET A 260 -1.46 23.39 6.59
C MET A 260 -1.45 22.95 8.05
N GLY A 261 -0.23 22.76 8.56
CA GLY A 261 0.13 22.65 9.96
C GLY A 261 1.51 23.26 10.10
#